data_AF-A0A968ZGW8-F1
#
_entry.id   AF-A0A968ZGW8-F1
#
_cell.length_a   1.000
_cell.length_b   1.000
_cell.length_c   1.000
_cell.angle_alpha   90.00
_cell.angle_beta   90.00
_cell.angle_gamma   90.00
#
_symmetry.space_group_name_H-M   'P 1'
#
loop_
_entity.id
_entity.type
_entity.pdbx_description
1 polymer ?
#
loop_
_entity_poly.entity_id
_entity_poly.type
_entity_poly.pdbx_seq_one_letter_code
_entity_poly.pdbx_strand_id
1 'polypeptide(L)'
;LSFSIAAAWLCAAIAFAPGLARAQWPTLNNQYLQNPFFYNPAMAGWQGRGEAFIHYRQPELLGTGYPASLDFSYNRPLGHTLSVGANIYNTFAQHRHTIQFNPALSFKYHLGYIRDHFLRYGFALSLGYDELYTTHPDWQLGHQNTTFFTNAQFGLEYQFMGIRVNTVLPRIFMNDMRPGTESFRNPIRYDKPLNSVIFSLGYETTPQKRKNPSLDTRLLYNYTNNVVYTGYSLYRTELLSTINFPKGYWGGLFLRRLEGGLSQMNYGFTAGYKSKKWSAGYAFELVDDGVYDLSGNVHELHVGIFLDKPKKKKRDRNRDRPKKEEVEFSQVDGFYNVEREEKVPAEPEPTATPEPEIEPTTQPAPVEEEEEPAREPVMETPQEEVPTPAEVEKPGIDYDHYFPEELEQMGVQVAKDRQHYYENDFEPGHYVIIAAFERIENADSYISLITKEGLVPRKGYYVEKNIYYVYLYRSKNLERAQTRRDKLREQELFRDAWVLTVEPH
;
A
#
# COMPACT_ATOMS: atom_id res chain seq x y z
N LEU A 1 13.62 26.21 -25.46
CA LEU A 1 12.57 25.74 -26.38
C LEU A 1 12.46 24.22 -26.41
N SER A 2 13.57 23.47 -26.50
CA SER A 2 13.58 21.99 -26.53
C SER A 2 13.02 21.30 -25.28
N PHE A 3 13.07 21.96 -24.11
CA PHE A 3 12.54 21.42 -22.85
C PHE A 3 11.01 21.42 -22.76
N SER A 4 10.34 22.34 -23.47
CA SER A 4 8.88 22.53 -23.39
C SER A 4 8.11 21.51 -24.24
N ILE A 5 8.73 21.03 -25.32
CA ILE A 5 8.09 20.10 -26.26
C ILE A 5 8.08 18.67 -25.68
N ALA A 6 9.15 18.23 -25.02
CA ALA A 6 9.20 16.92 -24.38
C ALA A 6 8.21 16.77 -23.21
N ALA A 7 8.01 17.83 -22.43
CA ALA A 7 7.04 17.85 -21.33
C ALA A 7 5.58 17.77 -21.84
N ALA A 8 5.27 18.40 -22.98
CA ALA A 8 3.93 18.39 -23.56
C ALA A 8 3.52 17.00 -24.10
N TRP A 9 4.45 16.27 -24.73
CA TRP A 9 4.18 14.92 -25.25
C TRP A 9 3.98 13.87 -24.14
N LEU A 10 4.67 14.01 -23.01
CA LEU A 10 4.52 13.10 -21.87
C LEU A 10 3.15 13.26 -21.19
N CYS A 11 2.63 14.49 -21.08
CA CYS A 11 1.30 14.75 -20.53
C CYS A 11 0.17 14.22 -21.43
N ALA A 12 0.33 14.27 -22.76
CA ALA A 12 -0.68 13.82 -23.71
C ALA A 12 -0.86 12.28 -23.74
N ALA A 13 0.22 11.52 -23.49
CA ALA A 13 0.18 10.06 -23.51
C ALA A 13 -0.54 9.43 -22.30
N ILE A 14 -0.69 10.18 -21.20
CA ILE A 14 -1.29 9.70 -19.94
C ILE A 14 -2.82 9.87 -19.93
N ALA A 15 -3.40 10.61 -20.88
CA ALA A 15 -4.82 10.98 -20.84
C ALA A 15 -5.82 9.95 -21.39
N PHE A 16 -5.39 8.88 -22.08
CA PHE A 16 -6.31 8.00 -22.82
C PHE A 16 -6.17 6.51 -22.48
N ALA A 17 -6.91 6.03 -21.48
CA ALA A 17 -7.30 4.61 -21.36
C ALA A 17 -8.51 4.43 -20.40
N PRO A 18 -9.65 3.84 -20.84
CA PRO A 18 -10.79 3.52 -19.96
C PRO A 18 -10.98 2.00 -19.69
N GLY A 19 -11.66 1.68 -18.57
CA GLY A 19 -12.21 0.34 -18.18
C GLY A 19 -11.75 -0.13 -16.78
N LEU A 20 -12.54 -0.06 -15.69
CA LEU A 20 -13.69 -0.86 -15.20
C LEU A 20 -13.30 -2.16 -14.44
N ALA A 21 -13.14 -2.06 -13.11
CA ALA A 21 -13.56 -2.95 -11.99
C ALA A 21 -12.72 -2.67 -10.72
N ARG A 22 -13.34 -2.59 -9.52
CA ARG A 22 -12.92 -1.66 -8.45
C ARG A 22 -12.68 -2.28 -7.04
N ALA A 23 -11.47 -2.14 -6.48
CA ALA A 23 -11.10 -2.49 -5.09
C ALA A 23 -10.38 -1.32 -4.39
N GLN A 24 -10.36 -1.25 -3.05
CA GLN A 24 -9.70 -0.19 -2.27
C GLN A 24 -8.18 -0.42 -2.13
N TRP A 25 -7.36 0.62 -2.32
CA TRP A 25 -5.89 0.50 -2.42
C TRP A 25 -5.15 1.06 -1.20
N PRO A 26 -3.99 0.47 -0.84
CA PRO A 26 -3.04 1.11 0.06
C PRO A 26 -2.46 2.35 -0.64
N THR A 27 -2.90 3.49 -0.17
CA THR A 27 -2.48 4.80 -0.64
C THR A 27 -1.03 5.06 -0.20
N LEU A 28 -0.17 5.52 -1.12
CA LEU A 28 1.20 5.93 -0.79
C LEU A 28 1.17 7.30 -0.15
N ASN A 29 1.82 7.41 1.01
CA ASN A 29 2.09 8.68 1.66
C ASN A 29 2.99 9.57 0.78
N ASN A 30 2.70 10.86 0.68
CA ASN A 30 3.55 11.83 -0.05
C ASN A 30 4.87 12.15 0.70
N GLN A 31 5.13 11.45 1.80
CA GLN A 31 6.32 11.56 2.65
C GLN A 31 7.67 11.45 1.93
N TYR A 32 7.74 10.74 0.79
CA TYR A 32 9.01 10.50 0.10
C TYR A 32 9.72 11.77 -0.35
N LEU A 33 8.99 12.89 -0.42
CA LEU A 33 9.55 14.22 -0.66
C LEU A 33 10.58 14.61 0.39
N GLN A 34 10.17 14.55 1.66
CA GLN A 34 10.96 15.02 2.78
C GLN A 34 11.82 13.92 3.36
N ASN A 35 11.29 12.69 3.36
CA ASN A 35 11.91 11.52 3.91
C ASN A 35 11.89 10.34 2.91
N PRO A 36 12.80 10.32 1.91
CA PRO A 36 12.86 9.22 0.95
C PRO A 36 13.26 7.88 1.58
N PHE A 37 13.83 7.88 2.80
CA PHE A 37 14.12 6.66 3.56
C PHE A 37 12.85 5.88 3.92
N PHE A 38 11.70 6.54 4.02
CA PHE A 38 10.43 5.89 4.30
C PHE A 38 10.08 4.78 3.29
N TYR A 39 10.50 4.93 2.03
CA TYR A 39 10.21 3.99 0.95
C TYR A 39 11.39 3.21 0.44
N ASN A 40 12.59 3.80 0.49
CA ASN A 40 13.78 3.14 -0.02
C ASN A 40 14.81 3.03 1.10
N PRO A 41 15.08 1.82 1.63
CA PRO A 41 16.07 1.66 2.69
C PRO A 41 17.46 2.15 2.27
N ALA A 42 17.79 2.15 0.97
CA ALA A 42 19.06 2.70 0.48
C ALA A 42 19.23 4.20 0.78
N MET A 43 18.12 4.91 1.01
CA MET A 43 18.10 6.35 1.31
C MET A 43 18.32 6.67 2.80
N ALA A 44 18.60 5.68 3.65
CA ALA A 44 18.96 5.96 5.04
C ALA A 44 20.19 6.88 5.12
N GLY A 45 20.10 7.95 5.91
CA GLY A 45 21.14 8.95 6.08
C GLY A 45 21.44 9.78 4.83
N TRP A 46 20.53 9.86 3.84
CA TRP A 46 20.80 10.56 2.58
C TRP A 46 21.16 12.04 2.75
N GLN A 47 20.59 12.72 3.75
CA GLN A 47 20.90 14.12 4.06
C GLN A 47 22.26 14.31 4.72
N GLY A 48 22.99 13.24 5.04
CA GLY A 48 24.29 13.32 5.71
C GLY A 48 24.20 13.74 7.19
N ARG A 49 23.04 13.59 7.83
CA ARG A 49 22.80 13.91 9.25
C ARG A 49 21.77 12.96 9.85
N GLY A 50 21.73 12.88 11.18
CA GLY A 50 20.62 12.27 11.90
C GLY A 50 19.33 13.09 11.75
N GLU A 51 18.25 12.42 11.41
CA GLU A 51 16.92 13.01 11.26
C GLU A 51 15.84 12.07 11.78
N ALA A 52 14.81 12.64 12.40
CA ALA A 52 13.62 11.92 12.81
C ALA A 52 12.38 12.64 12.25
N PHE A 53 11.38 11.89 11.81
CA PHE A 53 10.11 12.44 11.34
C PHE A 53 8.94 11.73 11.99
N ILE A 54 7.91 12.51 12.27
CA ILE A 54 6.56 12.07 12.54
C ILE A 54 5.70 12.48 11.34
N HIS A 55 4.86 11.57 10.89
CA HIS A 55 3.90 11.82 9.84
C HIS A 55 2.52 11.37 10.28
N TYR A 56 1.52 12.18 10.00
CA TYR A 56 0.12 11.86 10.22
C TYR A 56 -0.64 12.00 8.90
N ARG A 57 -1.47 11.01 8.58
CA ARG A 57 -2.28 11.01 7.37
C ARG A 57 -3.69 10.55 7.62
N GLN A 58 -4.63 11.30 7.07
CA GLN A 58 -6.06 11.11 7.24
C GLN A 58 -6.80 11.39 5.90
N PRO A 59 -7.47 10.40 5.30
CA PRO A 59 -8.21 10.52 4.04
C PRO A 59 -9.46 11.40 4.05
N GLU A 60 -9.93 11.87 5.21
CA GLU A 60 -11.05 12.81 5.28
C GLU A 60 -11.00 13.56 6.62
N LEU A 61 -11.18 14.88 6.62
CA LEU A 61 -10.98 15.70 7.83
C LEU A 61 -12.03 15.46 8.93
N LEU A 62 -13.22 14.93 8.61
CA LEU A 62 -14.39 14.93 9.51
C LEU A 62 -15.23 13.63 9.56
N GLY A 63 -14.90 12.61 8.78
CA GLY A 63 -15.63 11.33 8.79
C GLY A 63 -15.10 10.33 9.81
N THR A 64 -15.96 9.73 10.63
CA THR A 64 -15.60 8.61 11.50
C THR A 64 -15.44 7.33 10.67
N GLY A 65 -14.33 6.61 10.86
CA GLY A 65 -14.12 5.26 10.29
C GLY A 65 -13.08 5.14 9.16
N TYR A 66 -12.58 6.24 8.60
CA TYR A 66 -11.51 6.18 7.59
C TYR A 66 -10.17 5.74 8.18
N PRO A 67 -9.36 4.98 7.42
CA PRO A 67 -8.04 4.56 7.88
C PRO A 67 -7.13 5.79 8.02
N ALA A 68 -6.60 6.01 9.20
CA ALA A 68 -5.56 7.00 9.44
C ALA A 68 -4.24 6.30 9.79
N SER A 69 -3.14 7.00 9.57
CA SER A 69 -1.80 6.48 9.84
C SER A 69 -0.95 7.50 10.57
N LEU A 70 -0.23 7.03 11.57
CA LEU A 70 0.80 7.74 12.29
C LEU A 70 2.12 6.99 12.10
N ASP A 71 3.06 7.62 11.43
CA ASP A 71 4.36 7.03 11.16
C ASP A 71 5.45 7.78 11.90
N PHE A 72 6.39 7.02 12.47
CA PHE A 72 7.64 7.55 12.99
C PHE A 72 8.79 6.98 12.18
N SER A 73 9.80 7.81 11.92
CA SER A 73 11.02 7.36 11.24
C SER A 73 12.23 8.04 11.83
N TYR A 74 13.33 7.31 11.89
CA TYR A 74 14.62 7.81 12.31
C TYR A 74 15.71 7.25 11.40
N ASN A 75 16.63 8.08 10.94
CA ASN A 75 17.80 7.58 10.21
C ASN A 75 19.03 8.46 10.46
N ARG A 76 20.22 7.84 10.41
CA ARG A 76 21.50 8.52 10.65
C ARG A 76 22.65 7.85 9.88
N PRO A 77 23.53 8.64 9.25
CA PRO A 77 24.79 8.13 8.72
C PRO A 77 25.81 7.92 9.85
N LEU A 78 26.22 6.67 10.08
CA LEU A 78 27.26 6.33 11.05
C LEU A 78 28.65 6.73 10.53
N GLY A 79 28.89 6.61 9.22
CA GLY A 79 30.16 6.92 8.60
C GLY A 79 30.02 7.62 7.25
N HIS A 80 30.98 7.37 6.35
CA HIS A 80 30.92 7.77 4.95
C HIS A 80 30.23 6.72 4.06
N THR A 81 30.22 5.47 4.51
CA THR A 81 29.73 4.30 3.78
C THR A 81 28.48 3.71 4.41
N LEU A 82 28.38 3.68 5.74
CA LEU A 82 27.28 3.05 6.46
C LEU A 82 26.31 4.07 7.04
N SER A 83 25.02 3.80 6.86
CA SER A 83 23.90 4.46 7.53
C SER A 83 22.97 3.42 8.14
N VAL A 84 22.28 3.82 9.21
CA VAL A 84 21.25 3.02 9.86
C VAL A 84 19.96 3.83 9.92
N GLY A 85 18.83 3.14 10.01
CA GLY A 85 17.54 3.78 10.25
C GLY A 85 16.51 2.78 10.73
N ALA A 86 15.36 3.29 11.14
CA ALA A 86 14.20 2.50 11.52
C ALA A 86 12.93 3.31 11.23
N ASN A 87 11.87 2.61 10.80
CA ASN A 87 10.53 3.17 10.68
C ASN A 87 9.57 2.39 11.59
N ILE A 88 8.60 3.08 12.19
CA ILE A 88 7.46 2.51 12.88
C ILE A 88 6.23 3.04 12.16
N TYR A 89 5.39 2.13 11.67
CA TYR A 89 4.12 2.44 11.03
C TYR A 89 3.01 2.03 11.99
N ASN A 90 2.09 2.94 12.27
CA ASN A 90 0.89 2.66 13.05
C ASN A 90 -0.31 3.09 12.22
N THR A 91 -1.03 2.11 11.66
CA THR A 91 -2.23 2.36 10.84
C THR A 91 -3.45 1.86 11.59
N PHE A 92 -4.45 2.70 11.72
CA PHE A 92 -5.70 2.38 12.41
C PHE A 92 -6.88 2.71 11.50
N ALA A 93 -7.77 1.75 11.37
CA ALA A 93 -9.03 1.83 10.64
C ALA A 93 -10.13 1.32 11.57
N GLN A 94 -11.40 1.56 11.24
CA GLN A 94 -12.56 1.22 12.09
C GLN A 94 -12.52 -0.21 12.66
N HIS A 95 -12.01 -1.16 11.89
CA HIS A 95 -12.00 -2.58 12.22
C HIS A 95 -10.61 -3.22 12.12
N ARG A 96 -9.54 -2.42 11.98
CA ARG A 96 -8.19 -2.95 11.77
C ARG A 96 -7.14 -2.04 12.38
N HIS A 97 -6.20 -2.61 13.10
CA HIS A 97 -5.05 -1.91 13.65
C HIS A 97 -3.77 -2.66 13.28
N THR A 98 -2.85 -1.98 12.61
CA THR A 98 -1.58 -2.55 12.17
C THR A 98 -0.43 -1.73 12.74
N ILE A 99 0.49 -2.39 13.45
CA ILE A 99 1.75 -1.81 13.90
C ILE A 99 2.88 -2.56 13.20
N GLN A 100 3.80 -1.84 12.56
CA GLN A 100 4.96 -2.42 11.89
C GLN A 100 6.23 -1.69 12.28
N PHE A 101 7.24 -2.42 12.75
CA PHE A 101 8.59 -1.93 12.99
C PHE A 101 9.52 -2.39 11.87
N ASN A 102 10.32 -1.49 11.31
CA ASN A 102 11.14 -1.73 10.12
C ASN A 102 12.57 -1.16 10.29
N PRO A 103 13.46 -1.82 11.06
CA PRO A 103 14.87 -1.50 11.11
C PRO A 103 15.53 -1.69 9.73
N ALA A 104 16.47 -0.81 9.41
CA ALA A 104 17.13 -0.73 8.12
C ALA A 104 18.62 -0.40 8.22
N LEU A 105 19.39 -1.01 7.32
CA LEU A 105 20.80 -0.75 7.08
C LEU A 105 20.99 -0.27 5.64
N SER A 106 21.80 0.75 5.43
CA SER A 106 22.15 1.27 4.11
C SER A 106 23.64 1.42 3.94
N PHE A 107 24.14 0.92 2.82
CA PHE A 107 25.53 0.98 2.43
C PHE A 107 25.67 1.82 1.17
N LYS A 108 26.65 2.72 1.19
CA LYS A 108 26.98 3.63 0.12
C LYS A 108 28.35 3.29 -0.46
N TYR A 109 28.37 2.99 -1.75
CA TYR A 109 29.56 2.76 -2.54
C TYR A 109 29.80 3.90 -3.54
N HIS A 110 31.03 4.40 -3.60
CA HIS A 110 31.42 5.45 -4.53
C HIS A 110 31.94 4.84 -5.84
N LEU A 111 31.24 5.06 -6.95
CA LEU A 111 31.62 4.55 -8.27
C LEU A 111 32.66 5.49 -8.91
N GLY A 112 33.94 5.17 -8.75
CA GLY A 112 35.06 5.77 -9.52
C GLY A 112 35.49 7.19 -9.13
N TYR A 113 36.44 7.73 -9.93
CA TYR A 113 37.11 9.03 -9.75
C TYR A 113 36.26 10.26 -10.15
N ILE A 114 35.03 10.05 -10.62
CA ILE A 114 34.18 11.15 -11.11
C ILE A 114 33.29 11.65 -9.97
N ARG A 115 33.32 12.97 -9.76
CA ARG A 115 32.57 13.62 -8.68
C ARG A 115 31.07 13.39 -8.86
N ASP A 116 30.39 13.16 -7.74
CA ASP A 116 28.93 13.01 -7.65
C ASP A 116 28.33 11.80 -8.38
N HIS A 117 29.11 10.71 -8.49
CA HIS A 117 28.62 9.36 -8.78
C HIS A 117 28.65 8.50 -7.52
N PHE A 118 27.53 7.88 -7.19
CA PHE A 118 27.52 6.83 -6.18
C PHE A 118 26.36 5.86 -6.39
N LEU A 119 26.58 4.64 -5.91
CA LEU A 119 25.59 3.60 -5.80
C LEU A 119 25.31 3.38 -4.32
N ARG A 120 24.03 3.28 -3.94
CA ARG A 120 23.64 2.83 -2.61
C ARG A 120 22.77 1.61 -2.71
N TYR A 121 22.92 0.73 -1.74
CA TYR A 121 22.01 -0.38 -1.54
C TYR A 121 21.60 -0.39 -0.08
N GLY A 122 20.35 -0.75 0.18
CA GLY A 122 19.83 -0.83 1.52
C GLY A 122 18.97 -2.06 1.71
N PHE A 123 19.01 -2.57 2.93
CA PHE A 123 18.22 -3.70 3.37
C PHE A 123 17.43 -3.27 4.60
N ALA A 124 16.17 -3.67 4.68
CA ALA A 124 15.37 -3.50 5.89
C ALA A 124 14.66 -4.79 6.23
N LEU A 125 14.56 -5.09 7.52
CA LEU A 125 13.78 -6.19 8.05
C LEU A 125 12.59 -5.59 8.77
N SER A 126 11.39 -6.02 8.44
CA SER A 126 10.15 -5.61 9.07
C SER A 126 9.62 -6.72 9.96
N LEU A 127 9.16 -6.34 11.15
CA LEU A 127 8.37 -7.14 12.06
C LEU A 127 7.07 -6.38 12.31
N GLY A 128 5.94 -7.03 12.16
CA GLY A 128 4.65 -6.38 12.33
C GLY A 128 3.62 -7.25 13.00
N TYR A 129 2.63 -6.56 13.52
CA TYR A 129 1.46 -7.09 14.20
C TYR A 129 0.25 -6.45 13.56
N ASP A 130 -0.71 -7.28 13.16
CA ASP A 130 -1.97 -6.85 12.57
C ASP A 130 -3.12 -7.45 13.38
N GLU A 131 -4.05 -6.59 13.79
CA GLU A 131 -5.21 -6.94 14.59
C GLU A 131 -6.47 -6.52 13.85
N LEU A 132 -7.38 -7.46 13.67
CA LEU A 132 -8.69 -7.22 13.08
C LEU A 132 -9.75 -7.26 14.18
N TYR A 133 -10.44 -6.15 14.39
CA TYR A 133 -11.59 -6.05 15.28
C TYR A 133 -12.87 -6.27 14.48
N THR A 134 -13.64 -7.31 14.81
CA THR A 134 -15.03 -7.36 14.37
C THR A 134 -15.92 -6.73 15.44
N THR A 135 -16.83 -5.86 15.03
CA THR A 135 -17.87 -5.30 15.90
C THR A 135 -19.14 -6.14 15.88
N HIS A 136 -19.17 -7.24 15.09
CA HIS A 136 -20.36 -8.06 14.97
C HIS A 136 -20.57 -8.91 16.23
N PRO A 137 -21.77 -8.91 16.85
CA PRO A 137 -22.06 -9.67 18.07
C PRO A 137 -22.10 -11.19 17.88
N ASP A 138 -21.89 -11.69 16.66
CA ASP A 138 -21.73 -13.12 16.43
C ASP A 138 -20.36 -13.58 16.93
N TRP A 139 -20.39 -14.25 18.08
CA TRP A 139 -19.25 -14.89 18.75
C TRP A 139 -18.41 -15.82 17.86
N GLN A 140 -18.94 -16.30 16.73
CA GLN A 140 -18.19 -17.09 15.74
C GLN A 140 -17.29 -16.25 14.82
N LEU A 141 -17.59 -14.96 14.64
CA LEU A 141 -16.73 -14.00 13.96
C LEU A 141 -15.87 -13.21 14.96
N GLY A 142 -16.26 -13.19 16.25
CA GLY A 142 -15.64 -12.47 17.36
C GLY A 142 -14.21 -12.86 17.75
N HIS A 143 -13.54 -13.73 16.98
CA HIS A 143 -12.13 -14.00 17.19
C HIS A 143 -11.31 -12.82 16.68
N GLN A 144 -10.70 -12.08 17.62
CA GLN A 144 -9.59 -11.18 17.31
C GLN A 144 -8.51 -11.98 16.60
N ASN A 145 -8.43 -11.82 15.28
CA ASN A 145 -7.37 -12.42 14.50
C ASN A 145 -6.17 -11.51 14.61
N THR A 146 -5.27 -11.88 15.53
CA THR A 146 -3.96 -11.27 15.65
C THR A 146 -2.98 -12.04 14.78
N THR A 147 -2.31 -11.35 13.87
CA THR A 147 -1.33 -11.97 12.97
C THR A 147 0.00 -11.25 13.11
N PHE A 148 1.03 -12.00 13.49
CA PHE A 148 2.40 -11.54 13.37
C PHE A 148 2.91 -11.81 11.97
N PHE A 149 3.62 -10.84 11.40
CA PHE A 149 4.19 -10.97 10.07
C PHE A 149 5.62 -10.45 10.05
N THR A 150 6.43 -10.98 9.13
CA THR A 150 7.80 -10.53 8.91
C THR A 150 8.04 -10.24 7.43
N ASN A 151 8.79 -9.21 7.10
CA ASN A 151 9.07 -8.91 5.71
C ASN A 151 10.50 -8.40 5.57
N ALA A 152 11.07 -8.50 4.38
CA ALA A 152 12.32 -7.85 4.05
C ALA A 152 12.13 -6.90 2.88
N GLN A 153 12.89 -5.82 2.88
CA GLN A 153 12.93 -4.83 1.82
C GLN A 153 14.34 -4.68 1.30
N PHE A 154 14.46 -4.49 -0.01
CA PHE A 154 15.71 -4.18 -0.66
C PHE A 154 15.55 -2.91 -1.49
N GLY A 155 16.55 -2.05 -1.43
CA GLY A 155 16.58 -0.79 -2.17
C GLY A 155 17.90 -0.60 -2.88
N LEU A 156 17.86 -0.02 -4.07
CA LEU A 156 18.99 0.41 -4.86
C LEU A 156 18.79 1.89 -5.25
N GLU A 157 19.85 2.68 -5.16
CA GLU A 157 19.90 4.08 -5.60
C GLU A 157 21.17 4.30 -6.42
N TYR A 158 21.01 4.81 -7.64
CA TYR A 158 22.10 5.34 -8.44
C TYR A 158 21.93 6.85 -8.58
N GLN A 159 22.94 7.62 -8.19
CA GLN A 159 22.95 9.07 -8.36
C GLN A 159 24.07 9.50 -9.30
N PHE A 160 23.72 10.35 -10.26
CA PHE A 160 24.64 10.97 -11.22
C PHE A 160 24.22 12.40 -11.53
N MET A 161 25.05 13.40 -11.18
CA MET A 161 24.85 14.82 -11.54
C MET A 161 23.44 15.39 -11.22
N GLY A 162 22.84 14.95 -10.11
CA GLY A 162 21.49 15.37 -9.70
C GLY A 162 20.36 14.52 -10.28
N ILE A 163 20.64 13.65 -11.24
CA ILE A 163 19.74 12.56 -11.63
C ILE A 163 19.83 11.45 -10.58
N ARG A 164 18.68 10.94 -10.15
CA ARG A 164 18.55 9.82 -9.22
C ARG A 164 17.69 8.75 -9.86
N VAL A 165 18.20 7.52 -9.89
CA VAL A 165 17.44 6.35 -10.35
C VAL A 165 17.37 5.38 -9.18
N ASN A 166 16.16 5.02 -8.78
CA ASN A 166 15.94 4.13 -7.65
C ASN A 166 15.12 2.92 -8.08
N THR A 167 15.40 1.80 -7.44
CA THR A 167 14.58 0.59 -7.51
C THR A 167 14.40 0.06 -6.10
N VAL A 168 13.19 -0.33 -5.74
CA VAL A 168 12.85 -0.88 -4.44
C VAL A 168 12.04 -2.15 -4.63
N LEU A 169 12.40 -3.18 -3.88
CA LEU A 169 11.62 -4.38 -3.63
C LEU A 169 11.06 -4.24 -2.21
N PRO A 170 9.86 -3.65 -2.03
CA PRO A 170 9.32 -3.36 -0.69
C PRO A 170 8.86 -4.63 0.04
N ARG A 171 8.70 -5.75 -0.67
CA ARG A 171 8.38 -7.06 -0.08
C ARG A 171 9.17 -8.17 -0.77
N ILE A 172 10.04 -8.81 -0.01
CA ILE A 172 10.84 -9.96 -0.48
C ILE A 172 10.25 -11.27 0.09
N PHE A 173 9.76 -11.24 1.33
CA PHE A 173 9.21 -12.44 1.97
C PHE A 173 7.73 -12.62 1.63
N MET A 174 7.32 -13.89 1.59
CA MET A 174 5.90 -14.26 1.61
C MET A 174 5.46 -14.31 3.07
N ASN A 175 4.37 -13.60 3.40
CA ASN A 175 3.68 -13.83 4.66
C ASN A 175 2.44 -14.65 4.38
N ASP A 176 2.44 -15.89 4.86
CA ASP A 176 1.21 -16.65 4.96
C ASP A 176 0.41 -16.06 6.12
N MET A 177 -0.54 -15.16 5.82
CA MET A 177 -1.56 -14.81 6.80
C MET A 177 -2.41 -16.07 7.00
N ARG A 178 -2.16 -16.77 8.11
CA ARG A 178 -3.03 -17.86 8.55
C ARG A 178 -4.18 -17.20 9.31
N PRO A 179 -5.40 -17.13 8.77
CA PRO A 179 -6.55 -16.77 9.59
C PRO A 179 -6.60 -17.75 10.77
N GLY A 180 -6.80 -17.24 12.00
CA GLY A 180 -6.61 -17.95 13.26
C GLY A 180 -7.58 -19.10 13.54
N THR A 181 -8.28 -19.63 12.54
CA THR A 181 -9.18 -20.78 12.68
C THR A 181 -8.64 -21.97 11.91
N GLU A 182 -8.42 -23.08 12.62
CA GLU A 182 -8.02 -24.39 12.06
C GLU A 182 -8.97 -24.91 10.97
N SER A 183 -10.15 -24.29 10.85
CA SER A 183 -11.20 -24.61 9.88
C SER A 183 -10.83 -24.33 8.42
N PHE A 184 -9.86 -23.45 8.14
CA PHE A 184 -9.34 -23.27 6.78
C PHE A 184 -8.13 -24.18 6.55
N ARG A 185 -8.38 -25.46 6.22
CA ARG A 185 -7.35 -26.47 5.92
C ARG A 185 -6.36 -26.08 4.80
N ASN A 186 -6.67 -25.05 4.01
CA ASN A 186 -5.77 -24.50 3.01
C ASN A 186 -5.36 -23.09 3.41
N PRO A 187 -4.08 -22.84 3.78
CA PRO A 187 -3.60 -21.48 3.99
C PRO A 187 -3.80 -20.72 2.69
N ILE A 188 -4.57 -19.63 2.75
CA ILE A 188 -4.71 -18.74 1.62
C ILE A 188 -3.35 -18.04 1.47
N ARG A 189 -2.57 -18.46 0.47
CA ARG A 189 -1.28 -17.85 0.17
C ARG A 189 -1.54 -16.52 -0.54
N TYR A 190 -1.56 -15.45 0.23
CA TYR A 190 -1.94 -14.13 -0.29
C TYR A 190 -0.85 -13.47 -1.16
N ASP A 191 0.43 -13.72 -0.87
CA ASP A 191 1.53 -12.97 -1.50
C ASP A 191 2.58 -13.90 -2.11
N LYS A 192 2.83 -13.76 -3.43
CA LYS A 192 4.06 -14.29 -4.06
C LYS A 192 5.24 -13.38 -3.67
N PRO A 193 6.46 -13.91 -3.49
CA PRO A 193 7.62 -13.07 -3.25
C PRO A 193 7.85 -12.19 -4.48
N LEU A 194 8.34 -10.97 -4.28
CA LEU A 194 8.55 -10.00 -5.38
C LEU A 194 7.27 -9.60 -6.11
N ASN A 195 6.12 -9.65 -5.43
CA ASN A 195 4.85 -9.16 -5.99
C ASN A 195 4.80 -7.64 -6.13
N SER A 196 5.80 -6.90 -5.68
CA SER A 196 5.84 -5.45 -5.79
C SER A 196 7.24 -4.96 -6.16
N VAL A 197 7.30 -4.01 -7.09
CA VAL A 197 8.54 -3.32 -7.47
C VAL A 197 8.24 -1.85 -7.66
N ILE A 198 9.03 -0.99 -7.02
CA ILE A 198 8.95 0.46 -7.19
C ILE A 198 10.19 0.93 -7.95
N PHE A 199 9.97 1.62 -9.06
CA PHE A 199 10.99 2.34 -9.80
C PHE A 199 10.77 3.85 -9.60
N SER A 200 11.85 4.62 -9.49
CA SER A 200 11.72 6.08 -9.51
C SER A 200 12.87 6.75 -10.24
N LEU A 201 12.55 7.78 -11.00
CA LEU A 201 13.50 8.66 -11.66
C LEU A 201 13.31 10.08 -11.10
N GLY A 202 14.35 10.67 -10.55
CA GLY A 202 14.34 12.03 -10.02
C GLY A 202 15.40 12.90 -10.66
N TYR A 203 15.14 14.20 -10.74
CA TYR A 203 16.12 15.20 -11.12
C TYR A 203 16.02 16.43 -10.24
N GLU A 204 17.13 16.81 -9.62
CA GLU A 204 17.25 18.00 -8.78
C GLU A 204 18.15 19.04 -9.45
N THR A 205 17.61 20.22 -9.75
CA THR A 205 18.40 21.30 -10.32
C THR A 205 19.34 21.87 -9.26
N THR A 206 20.62 22.01 -9.61
CA THR A 206 21.59 22.71 -8.75
C THR A 206 21.66 24.17 -9.18
N PRO A 207 21.07 25.11 -8.43
CA PRO A 207 21.10 26.52 -8.82
C PRO A 207 22.54 27.05 -8.80
N GLN A 208 22.91 27.83 -9.83
CA GLN A 208 24.25 28.44 -9.94
C GLN A 208 24.59 29.34 -8.74
N LYS A 209 23.58 30.01 -8.18
CA LYS A 209 23.70 30.83 -6.97
C LYS A 209 22.82 30.23 -5.88
N ARG A 210 23.36 30.12 -4.65
CA ARG A 210 22.62 29.64 -3.46
C ARG A 210 21.33 30.41 -3.14
N LYS A 211 21.13 31.59 -3.74
CA LYS A 211 19.94 32.43 -3.56
C LYS A 211 18.84 32.16 -4.60
N ASN A 212 19.05 31.27 -5.57
CA ASN A 212 18.03 30.94 -6.55
C ASN A 212 17.24 29.71 -6.07
N PRO A 213 15.94 29.62 -6.41
CA PRO A 213 15.16 28.42 -6.16
C PRO A 213 15.75 27.21 -6.88
N SER A 214 15.61 26.02 -6.29
CA SER A 214 15.85 24.73 -6.97
C SER A 214 14.52 24.04 -7.28
N LEU A 215 14.53 23.19 -8.30
CA LEU A 215 13.41 22.36 -8.74
C LEU A 215 13.81 20.89 -8.54
N ASP A 216 13.00 20.13 -7.81
CA ASP A 216 13.11 18.68 -7.67
C ASP A 216 11.87 18.03 -8.27
N THR A 217 12.05 17.38 -9.41
CA THR A 217 11.00 16.64 -10.12
C THR A 217 11.28 15.15 -10.03
N ARG A 218 10.25 14.36 -9.74
CA ARG A 218 10.32 12.91 -9.58
C ARG A 218 9.17 12.24 -10.32
N LEU A 219 9.50 11.15 -11.00
CA LEU A 219 8.59 10.18 -11.58
C LEU A 219 8.73 8.89 -10.78
N LEU A 220 7.64 8.36 -10.25
CA LEU A 220 7.58 7.09 -9.54
C LEU A 220 6.66 6.14 -10.31
N TYR A 221 7.08 4.91 -10.47
CA TYR A 221 6.29 3.83 -11.04
C TYR A 221 6.28 2.66 -10.06
N ASN A 222 5.11 2.27 -9.58
CA ASN A 222 4.94 1.11 -8.72
C ASN A 222 4.14 0.04 -9.45
N TYR A 223 4.76 -1.12 -9.61
CA TYR A 223 4.09 -2.33 -10.05
C TYR A 223 3.72 -3.17 -8.84
N THR A 224 2.49 -3.69 -8.80
CA THR A 224 2.06 -4.64 -7.78
C THR A 224 1.23 -5.74 -8.43
N ASN A 225 1.74 -6.96 -8.40
CA ASN A 225 1.06 -8.15 -8.87
C ASN A 225 0.08 -8.63 -7.81
N ASN A 226 -1.12 -8.05 -7.77
CA ASN A 226 -2.15 -8.35 -6.78
C ASN A 226 -3.32 -9.17 -7.37
N VAL A 227 -2.99 -10.17 -8.20
CA VAL A 227 -3.99 -11.01 -8.89
C VAL A 227 -4.93 -11.72 -7.91
N VAL A 228 -4.50 -11.97 -6.66
CA VAL A 228 -5.30 -12.70 -5.67
C VAL A 228 -6.57 -11.93 -5.25
N TYR A 229 -6.50 -10.61 -5.13
CA TYR A 229 -7.63 -9.79 -4.68
C TYR A 229 -8.47 -9.20 -5.81
N THR A 230 -7.84 -8.77 -6.90
CA THR A 230 -8.54 -8.05 -7.97
C THR A 230 -8.62 -8.83 -9.28
N GLY A 231 -7.88 -9.92 -9.44
CA GLY A 231 -7.70 -10.60 -10.73
C GLY A 231 -6.77 -9.87 -11.69
N TYR A 232 -6.26 -8.68 -11.33
CA TYR A 232 -5.46 -7.82 -12.21
C TYR A 232 -4.13 -7.42 -11.58
N SER A 233 -3.12 -7.26 -12.44
CA SER A 233 -1.90 -6.53 -12.05
C SER A 233 -2.20 -5.05 -11.92
N LEU A 234 -1.57 -4.45 -10.92
CA LEU A 234 -1.78 -3.07 -10.53
C LEU A 234 -0.55 -2.24 -10.90
N TYR A 235 -0.78 -1.10 -11.53
CA TYR A 235 0.26 -0.16 -11.92
C TYR A 235 -0.08 1.21 -11.36
N ARG A 236 0.91 1.91 -10.84
CA ARG A 236 0.74 3.28 -10.36
C ARG A 236 1.89 4.14 -10.87
N THR A 237 1.55 5.28 -11.44
CA THR A 237 2.51 6.28 -11.90
C THR A 237 2.29 7.57 -11.14
N GLU A 238 3.35 8.18 -10.61
CA GLU A 238 3.28 9.48 -9.92
C GLU A 238 4.29 10.44 -10.53
N LEU A 239 3.84 11.64 -10.86
CA LEU A 239 4.69 12.76 -11.21
C LEU A 239 4.58 13.82 -10.13
N LEU A 240 5.71 14.24 -9.59
CA LEU A 240 5.79 15.19 -8.50
C LEU A 240 6.87 16.22 -8.80
N SER A 241 6.56 17.49 -8.59
CA SER A 241 7.51 18.58 -8.78
C SER A 241 7.44 19.56 -7.61
N THR A 242 8.59 19.84 -7.00
CA THR A 242 8.72 20.77 -5.87
C THR A 242 9.74 21.85 -6.16
N ILE A 243 9.43 23.08 -5.78
CA ILE A 243 10.30 24.23 -5.83
C ILE A 243 10.78 24.50 -4.40
N ASN A 244 12.09 24.52 -4.20
CA ASN A 244 12.71 24.81 -2.91
C ASN A 244 13.31 26.23 -2.93
N PHE A 245 12.86 27.08 -2.02
CA PHE A 245 13.33 28.45 -1.88
C PHE A 245 14.50 28.55 -0.87
N PRO A 246 15.47 29.46 -1.06
CA PRO A 246 16.65 29.58 -0.21
C PRO A 246 16.39 29.82 1.28
N LYS A 247 15.22 30.34 1.63
CA LYS A 247 14.82 30.63 3.01
C LYS A 247 14.24 29.41 3.74
N GLY A 248 14.18 28.24 3.08
CA GLY A 248 13.68 26.99 3.65
C GLY A 248 12.23 26.68 3.28
N TYR A 249 11.48 27.64 2.72
CA TYR A 249 10.15 27.36 2.16
C TYR A 249 10.26 26.45 0.95
N TRP A 250 9.30 25.58 0.77
CA TRP A 250 9.17 24.76 -0.42
C TRP A 250 7.70 24.51 -0.71
N GLY A 251 7.38 24.27 -1.98
CA GLY A 251 6.03 23.97 -2.41
C GLY A 251 6.03 23.24 -3.75
N GLY A 252 4.99 22.47 -4.02
CA GLY A 252 4.93 21.63 -5.21
C GLY A 252 3.56 21.10 -5.51
N LEU A 253 3.47 20.45 -6.67
CA LEU A 253 2.29 19.79 -7.19
C LEU A 253 2.62 18.33 -7.50
N PHE A 254 1.65 17.44 -7.32
CA PHE A 254 1.74 16.07 -7.75
C PHE A 254 0.50 15.61 -8.49
N LEU A 255 0.73 14.66 -9.40
CA LEU A 255 -0.26 13.91 -10.14
C LEU A 255 0.03 12.44 -9.95
N ARG A 256 -0.98 11.66 -9.62
CA ARG A 256 -0.90 10.22 -9.43
C ARG A 256 -1.96 9.56 -10.29
N ARG A 257 -1.54 8.62 -11.13
CA ARG A 257 -2.42 7.76 -11.91
C ARG A 257 -2.32 6.34 -11.40
N LEU A 258 -3.47 5.77 -11.12
CA LEU A 258 -3.67 4.37 -10.80
C LEU A 258 -4.22 3.64 -12.02
N GLU A 259 -3.72 2.45 -12.31
CA GLU A 259 -4.14 1.60 -13.42
C GLU A 259 -4.16 0.13 -12.96
N GLY A 260 -4.98 -0.72 -13.59
CA GLY A 260 -5.12 -2.14 -13.22
C GLY A 260 -6.52 -2.50 -12.72
N GLY A 261 -7.53 -2.26 -13.58
CA GLY A 261 -8.96 -2.37 -13.26
C GLY A 261 -9.57 -1.05 -12.77
N LEU A 262 -8.77 -0.25 -12.06
CA LEU A 262 -9.14 1.07 -11.56
C LEU A 262 -8.28 2.18 -12.11
N SER A 263 -8.76 2.83 -13.18
CA SER A 263 -8.24 4.14 -13.55
C SER A 263 -8.74 5.16 -12.53
N GLN A 264 -7.84 5.63 -11.68
CA GLN A 264 -8.06 6.74 -10.75
C GLN A 264 -6.97 7.78 -10.97
N MET A 265 -7.35 9.04 -11.04
CA MET A 265 -6.41 10.15 -11.11
C MET A 265 -6.51 10.95 -9.81
N ASN A 266 -5.40 11.11 -9.11
CA ASN A 266 -5.32 11.96 -7.95
C ASN A 266 -4.37 13.11 -8.26
N TYR A 267 -4.72 14.31 -7.82
CA TYR A 267 -3.88 15.47 -7.96
C TYR A 267 -3.82 16.19 -6.64
N GLY A 268 -2.70 16.84 -6.36
CA GLY A 268 -2.53 17.46 -5.08
C GLY A 268 -1.43 18.48 -5.07
N PHE A 269 -1.33 19.14 -3.93
CA PHE A 269 -0.28 20.09 -3.66
C PHE A 269 0.37 19.79 -2.33
N THR A 270 1.57 20.30 -2.18
CA THR A 270 2.33 20.16 -0.96
C THR A 270 3.10 21.44 -0.71
N ALA A 271 3.21 21.83 0.56
CA ALA A 271 3.95 23.00 0.96
C ALA A 271 4.54 22.80 2.34
N GLY A 272 5.64 23.49 2.63
CA GLY A 272 6.21 23.46 3.95
C GLY A 272 7.42 24.36 4.12
N TYR A 273 8.07 24.15 5.25
CA TYR A 273 9.23 24.91 5.68
C TYR A 273 10.29 23.98 6.27
N LYS A 274 11.54 24.19 5.88
CA LYS A 274 12.71 23.44 6.33
C LYS A 274 13.75 24.40 6.88
N SER A 275 13.95 24.34 8.20
CA SER A 275 15.03 25.02 8.89
C SER A 275 16.28 24.13 9.01
N LYS A 276 17.31 24.63 9.70
CA LYS A 276 18.49 23.83 10.02
C LYS A 276 18.22 22.73 11.06
N LYS A 277 17.21 22.92 11.91
CA LYS A 277 16.92 22.05 13.08
C LYS A 277 15.61 21.27 12.96
N TRP A 278 14.68 21.73 12.13
CA TRP A 278 13.38 21.11 11.98
C TRP A 278 12.81 21.35 10.59
N SER A 279 11.84 20.55 10.20
CA SER A 279 11.00 20.75 9.03
C SER A 279 9.56 20.48 9.38
N ALA A 280 8.64 21.22 8.78
CA ALA A 280 7.23 20.87 8.80
C ALA A 280 6.65 21.09 7.42
N GLY A 281 5.57 20.40 7.14
CA GLY A 281 4.80 20.68 5.95
C GLY A 281 3.56 19.83 5.89
N TYR A 282 2.83 20.09 4.82
CA TYR A 282 1.49 19.62 4.63
C TYR A 282 1.33 19.22 3.16
N ALA A 283 0.61 18.13 2.92
CA ALA A 283 0.17 17.76 1.59
C ALA A 283 -1.34 17.54 1.61
N PHE A 284 -1.95 17.90 0.50
CA PHE A 284 -3.37 17.71 0.26
C PHE A 284 -3.55 17.03 -1.08
N GLU A 285 -4.27 15.93 -1.07
CA GLU A 285 -4.59 15.14 -2.26
C GLU A 285 -6.09 15.22 -2.51
N LEU A 286 -6.44 15.77 -3.67
CA LEU A 286 -7.76 15.65 -4.26
C LEU A 286 -7.81 14.34 -5.02
N VAL A 287 -8.80 13.55 -4.68
CA VAL A 287 -9.07 12.29 -5.35
C VAL A 287 -10.19 12.56 -6.33
N ASP A 288 -9.93 12.39 -7.64
CA ASP A 288 -10.96 12.54 -8.66
C ASP A 288 -11.99 11.41 -8.49
N ASP A 289 -13.27 11.74 -8.72
CA ASP A 289 -14.45 10.91 -8.49
C ASP A 289 -14.49 9.69 -9.44
N GLY A 290 -13.52 8.79 -9.31
CA GLY A 290 -13.72 7.39 -9.71
C GLY A 290 -14.83 6.80 -8.84
N VAL A 291 -15.66 5.88 -9.36
CA VAL A 291 -17.00 5.55 -8.80
C VAL A 291 -17.07 4.92 -7.39
N TYR A 292 -16.04 5.05 -6.57
CA TYR A 292 -16.17 4.96 -5.12
C TYR A 292 -15.79 6.30 -4.48
N ASP A 293 -16.83 7.00 -4.04
CA ASP A 293 -16.84 8.17 -3.14
C ASP A 293 -16.24 7.87 -1.73
N LEU A 294 -15.50 6.76 -1.60
CA LEU A 294 -14.92 6.27 -0.34
C LEU A 294 -13.47 6.71 -0.14
N SER A 295 -12.84 7.34 -1.14
CA SER A 295 -11.55 7.99 -0.97
C SER A 295 -11.77 9.49 -1.01
N GLY A 296 -12.13 10.05 0.15
CA GLY A 296 -12.18 11.49 0.33
C GLY A 296 -10.82 12.16 0.17
N ASN A 297 -10.82 13.48 0.33
CA ASN A 297 -9.60 14.29 0.23
C ASN A 297 -8.59 13.93 1.33
N VAL A 298 -7.37 13.58 0.93
CA VAL A 298 -6.34 13.16 1.89
C VAL A 298 -5.56 14.35 2.41
N HIS A 299 -5.49 14.44 3.73
CA HIS A 299 -4.66 15.38 4.46
C HIS A 299 -3.43 14.66 5.02
N GLU A 300 -2.24 15.19 4.75
CA GLU A 300 -0.99 14.65 5.29
C GLU A 300 -0.20 15.76 5.98
N LEU A 301 0.15 15.54 7.24
CA LEU A 301 1.02 16.41 8.02
C LEU A 301 2.34 15.69 8.25
N HIS A 302 3.46 16.39 8.10
CA HIS A 302 4.75 15.87 8.52
C HIS A 302 5.51 16.90 9.33
N VAL A 303 6.18 16.42 10.38
CA VAL A 303 7.07 17.19 11.23
C VAL A 303 8.36 16.40 11.40
N GLY A 304 9.49 17.07 11.21
CA GLY A 304 10.82 16.46 11.30
C GLY A 304 11.76 17.28 12.16
N ILE A 305 12.66 16.60 12.84
CA ILE A 305 13.76 17.19 13.61
C ILE A 305 15.10 16.70 13.05
N PHE A 306 16.07 17.60 13.02
CA PHE A 306 17.43 17.34 12.54
C PHE A 306 18.37 17.37 13.73
N LEU A 307 18.87 16.19 14.12
CA LEU A 307 19.66 16.02 15.34
C LEU A 307 21.11 16.46 15.13
N ASP A 308 21.65 16.22 13.93
CA ASP A 308 23.04 16.54 13.62
C ASP A 308 23.15 17.65 12.58
N LYS A 309 24.29 18.36 12.61
CA LYS A 309 24.70 19.16 11.46
C LYS A 309 25.00 18.22 10.28
N PRO A 310 24.66 18.59 9.04
CA PRO A 310 25.05 17.80 7.88
C PRO A 310 26.56 17.62 7.87
N LYS A 311 27.02 16.36 7.86
CA LYS A 311 28.44 16.02 7.68
C LYS A 311 28.86 16.66 6.37
N LYS A 312 29.70 17.70 6.45
CA LYS A 312 30.27 18.32 5.25
C LYS A 312 30.93 17.19 4.46
N LYS A 313 30.59 17.05 3.17
CA LYS A 313 31.37 16.21 2.26
C LYS A 313 32.82 16.71 2.38
N LYS A 314 33.65 16.01 3.17
CA LYS A 314 35.10 16.26 3.16
C LYS A 314 35.46 15.97 1.71
N ARG A 315 35.76 17.02 0.95
CA ARG A 315 36.38 16.84 -0.36
C ARG A 315 37.62 16.03 -0.04
N ASP A 316 37.63 14.76 -0.43
CA ASP A 316 38.84 13.94 -0.39
C ASP A 316 39.82 14.54 -1.40
N ARG A 317 40.43 15.67 -1.02
CA ARG A 317 41.44 16.37 -1.80
C ARG A 317 42.65 15.46 -2.06
N ASN A 318 42.83 14.42 -1.26
CA ASN A 318 43.88 13.42 -1.43
C ASN A 318 43.53 12.27 -2.38
N ARG A 319 42.26 12.08 -2.77
CA ARG A 319 41.87 10.99 -3.69
C ARG A 319 41.81 11.45 -5.15
N ASP A 320 41.61 12.76 -5.37
CA ASP A 320 41.67 13.41 -6.69
C ASP A 320 43.09 13.83 -7.10
N ARG A 321 44.09 13.73 -6.22
CA ARG A 321 45.48 13.75 -6.69
C ARG A 321 45.72 12.35 -7.25
N PRO A 322 45.85 12.16 -8.58
CA PRO A 322 46.49 10.95 -9.06
C PRO A 322 47.79 10.88 -8.26
N LYS A 323 47.98 9.81 -7.50
CA LYS A 323 49.34 9.46 -7.14
C LYS A 323 50.03 9.41 -8.49
N LYS A 324 50.94 10.35 -8.75
CA LYS A 324 51.98 10.12 -9.73
C LYS A 324 52.73 8.93 -9.17
N GLU A 325 52.21 7.73 -9.39
CA GLU A 325 53.07 6.59 -9.60
C GLU A 325 53.83 7.00 -10.85
N GLU A 326 55.01 7.57 -10.64
CA GLU A 326 56.09 7.42 -11.60
C GLU A 326 56.21 5.91 -11.78
N VAL A 327 55.46 5.39 -12.75
CA VAL A 327 55.82 4.14 -13.39
C VAL A 327 57.15 4.46 -14.05
N GLU A 328 58.23 4.26 -13.31
CA GLU A 328 59.53 3.98 -13.91
C GLU A 328 59.26 2.81 -14.87
N PHE A 329 59.11 3.13 -16.14
CA PHE A 329 59.26 2.17 -17.21
C PHE A 329 60.71 1.70 -17.16
N SER A 330 61.03 0.78 -16.24
CA SER A 330 62.22 -0.03 -16.38
C SER A 330 62.02 -0.82 -17.68
N GLN A 331 62.86 -0.53 -18.65
CA GLN A 331 62.98 -1.24 -19.91
C GLN A 331 63.03 -2.75 -19.63
N VAL A 332 61.92 -3.45 -19.85
CA VAL A 332 61.92 -4.90 -19.99
C VAL A 332 61.99 -5.16 -21.49
N ASP A 333 63.20 -5.00 -22.02
CA ASP A 333 63.61 -5.70 -23.22
C ASP A 333 63.76 -7.18 -22.85
N GLY A 334 63.00 -8.04 -23.52
CA GLY A 334 63.32 -9.46 -23.59
C GLY A 334 62.14 -10.40 -23.40
N PHE A 335 62.02 -11.31 -24.37
CA PHE A 335 61.39 -12.63 -24.30
C PHE A 335 59.91 -12.74 -24.73
N TYR A 336 59.70 -12.57 -26.03
CA TYR A 336 58.87 -13.53 -26.77
C TYR A 336 59.77 -14.68 -27.23
N ASN A 337 59.68 -15.82 -26.55
CA ASN A 337 59.97 -17.16 -27.07
C ASN A 337 59.78 -18.18 -25.95
N VAL A 338 58.63 -18.84 -25.89
CA VAL A 338 58.52 -20.27 -25.52
C VAL A 338 57.26 -20.84 -26.17
N GLU A 339 57.44 -21.50 -27.32
CA GLU A 339 56.67 -22.70 -27.63
C GLU A 339 57.15 -23.80 -26.67
N ARG A 340 56.24 -24.44 -25.92
CA ARG A 340 56.46 -25.83 -25.50
C ARG A 340 55.16 -26.54 -25.13
N GLU A 341 54.98 -27.65 -25.82
CA GLU A 341 54.04 -28.74 -25.59
C GLU A 341 54.10 -29.36 -24.18
N GLU A 342 52.92 -29.78 -23.73
CA GLU A 342 52.60 -31.08 -23.12
C GLU A 342 53.30 -31.51 -21.82
N LYS A 343 52.50 -31.65 -20.74
CA LYS A 343 52.24 -32.94 -20.08
C LYS A 343 51.25 -32.83 -18.93
N VAL A 344 50.19 -33.61 -19.04
CA VAL A 344 49.30 -34.07 -17.96
C VAL A 344 50.15 -34.90 -16.97
N PRO A 345 49.95 -34.71 -15.64
CA PRO A 345 49.48 -35.86 -14.87
C PRO A 345 48.53 -35.51 -13.70
N ALA A 346 47.57 -36.42 -13.56
CA ALA A 346 47.07 -37.05 -12.32
C ALA A 346 46.37 -36.19 -11.24
N GLU A 347 45.06 -36.46 -11.18
CA GLU A 347 44.19 -36.49 -9.99
C GLU A 347 44.89 -36.87 -8.67
N PRO A 348 44.49 -36.23 -7.58
CA PRO A 348 44.28 -36.96 -6.33
C PRO A 348 42.85 -36.80 -5.77
N GLU A 349 42.41 -37.90 -5.16
CA GLU A 349 41.12 -38.20 -4.52
C GLU A 349 40.68 -37.21 -3.42
N PRO A 350 39.37 -37.12 -3.13
CA PRO A 350 38.83 -36.23 -2.11
C PRO A 350 39.10 -36.76 -0.69
N THR A 351 39.81 -35.97 0.11
CA THR A 351 39.98 -36.23 1.54
C THR A 351 38.73 -35.79 2.30
N ALA A 352 38.11 -36.72 3.00
CA ALA A 352 36.99 -36.48 3.90
C ALA A 352 37.41 -35.62 5.09
N THR A 353 36.70 -34.52 5.31
CA THR A 353 36.83 -33.68 6.52
C THR A 353 35.81 -34.16 7.57
N PRO A 354 36.22 -34.39 8.82
CA PRO A 354 35.32 -34.82 9.87
C PRO A 354 34.44 -33.68 10.41
N GLU A 355 33.23 -34.08 10.75
CA GLU A 355 32.16 -33.36 11.42
C GLU A 355 32.57 -32.95 12.86
N PRO A 356 32.39 -31.68 13.28
CA PRO A 356 32.58 -31.31 14.67
C PRO A 356 31.31 -31.61 15.50
N GLU A 357 31.50 -32.53 16.43
CA GLU A 357 30.67 -32.86 17.59
C GLU A 357 30.38 -31.61 18.43
N ILE A 358 29.10 -31.25 18.54
CA ILE A 358 28.62 -30.18 19.42
C ILE A 358 28.08 -30.85 20.69
N GLU A 359 28.82 -30.71 21.79
CA GLU A 359 28.34 -31.06 23.13
C GLU A 359 27.35 -30.03 23.68
N PRO A 360 26.46 -30.44 24.62
CA PRO A 360 25.23 -29.73 24.93
C PRO A 360 25.33 -28.78 26.13
N THR A 361 24.65 -27.65 25.98
CA THR A 361 23.71 -27.04 26.94
C THR A 361 24.13 -26.92 28.42
N THR A 362 24.46 -25.70 28.84
CA THR A 362 24.38 -25.29 30.26
C THR A 362 23.25 -24.27 30.43
N GLN A 363 22.46 -24.51 31.47
CA GLN A 363 21.22 -23.84 31.89
C GLN A 363 21.39 -22.34 32.18
N PRO A 364 20.35 -21.50 32.01
CA PRO A 364 20.26 -20.23 32.70
C PRO A 364 19.57 -20.37 34.07
N ALA A 365 20.11 -19.59 35.01
CA ALA A 365 19.70 -19.43 36.40
C ALA A 365 18.32 -18.72 36.55
N PRO A 366 17.70 -18.77 37.75
CA PRO A 366 16.34 -18.30 37.99
C PRO A 366 16.27 -16.76 37.98
N VAL A 367 15.27 -16.22 37.27
CA VAL A 367 14.93 -14.81 37.31
C VAL A 367 14.14 -14.52 38.58
N GLU A 368 14.65 -13.52 39.29
CA GLU A 368 14.17 -12.95 40.54
C GLU A 368 12.83 -12.22 40.34
N GLU A 369 11.95 -12.40 41.31
CA GLU A 369 10.56 -11.94 41.39
C GLU A 369 10.52 -10.40 41.54
N GLU A 370 9.95 -9.71 40.54
CA GLU A 370 9.81 -8.24 40.55
C GLU A 370 8.47 -7.86 41.21
N GLU A 371 8.56 -7.13 42.32
CA GLU A 371 7.44 -6.64 43.14
C GLU A 371 6.52 -5.67 42.36
N GLU A 372 5.21 -5.89 42.49
CA GLU A 372 4.18 -4.94 42.05
C GLU A 372 4.26 -3.61 42.83
N PRO A 373 4.29 -2.44 42.18
CA PRO A 373 4.03 -1.18 42.86
C PRO A 373 2.52 -0.94 43.01
N ALA A 374 2.17 -0.58 44.24
CA ALA A 374 0.84 -0.22 44.73
C ALA A 374 0.08 0.75 43.83
N ARG A 375 -1.20 0.43 43.59
CA ARG A 375 -2.19 1.31 42.96
C ARG A 375 -2.48 2.51 43.86
N GLU A 376 -2.27 3.71 43.34
CA GLU A 376 -2.79 4.95 43.93
C GLU A 376 -4.33 5.01 43.77
N PRO A 377 -5.05 5.63 44.73
CA PRO A 377 -6.50 5.77 44.67
C PRO A 377 -6.92 6.78 43.61
N VAL A 378 -7.75 6.34 42.67
CA VAL A 378 -8.41 7.19 41.67
C VAL A 378 -9.43 8.08 42.40
N MET A 379 -9.22 9.40 42.33
CA MET A 379 -10.20 10.40 42.74
C MET A 379 -11.42 10.36 41.82
N GLU A 380 -12.60 10.17 42.42
CA GLU A 380 -13.89 10.36 41.75
C GLU A 380 -14.08 11.85 41.42
N THR A 381 -14.01 12.19 40.13
CA THR A 381 -14.51 13.47 39.61
C THR A 381 -16.05 13.47 39.60
N PRO A 382 -16.70 14.52 40.13
CA PRO A 382 -18.16 14.66 40.07
C PRO A 382 -18.67 14.69 38.62
N GLN A 383 -19.62 13.82 38.30
CA GLN A 383 -20.37 13.87 37.04
C GLN A 383 -21.24 15.12 37.03
N GLU A 384 -20.91 16.06 36.15
CA GLU A 384 -21.76 17.18 35.77
C GLU A 384 -22.83 16.65 34.79
N GLU A 385 -24.10 16.75 35.18
CA GLU A 385 -25.25 16.32 34.38
C GLU A 385 -25.32 17.13 33.08
N VAL A 386 -24.94 16.50 31.98
CA VAL A 386 -25.11 17.05 30.64
C VAL A 386 -26.61 17.03 30.31
N PRO A 387 -27.24 18.16 29.96
CA PRO A 387 -28.65 18.20 29.62
C PRO A 387 -28.92 17.39 28.35
N THR A 388 -29.91 16.50 28.46
CA THR A 388 -30.46 15.69 27.37
C THR A 388 -30.80 16.58 26.17
N PRO A 389 -30.18 16.37 25.00
CA PRO A 389 -30.53 17.13 23.80
C PRO A 389 -31.97 16.84 23.41
N ALA A 390 -32.76 17.91 23.25
CA ALA A 390 -34.13 17.84 22.76
C ALA A 390 -34.19 17.08 21.43
N GLU A 391 -35.10 16.12 21.38
CA GLU A 391 -35.43 15.31 20.22
C GLU A 391 -35.90 16.22 19.08
N VAL A 392 -35.02 16.45 18.11
CA VAL A 392 -35.34 17.18 16.88
C VAL A 392 -36.15 16.23 16.00
N GLU A 393 -37.47 16.46 15.95
CA GLU A 393 -38.37 15.83 14.99
C GLU A 393 -37.83 16.03 13.57
N LYS A 394 -37.41 14.92 12.95
CA LYS A 394 -37.10 14.89 11.53
C LYS A 394 -38.41 15.13 10.76
N PRO A 395 -38.41 15.95 9.70
CA PRO A 395 -39.58 16.08 8.84
C PRO A 395 -39.89 14.71 8.23
N GLY A 396 -41.09 14.21 8.54
CA GLY A 396 -41.61 12.98 7.96
C GLY A 396 -41.65 13.11 6.44
N ILE A 397 -40.83 12.31 5.78
CA ILE A 397 -40.97 12.07 4.34
C ILE A 397 -42.07 11.02 4.22
N ASP A 398 -43.19 11.45 3.65
CA ASP A 398 -44.32 10.62 3.27
C ASP A 398 -43.90 9.66 2.13
N TYR A 399 -43.88 8.37 2.44
CA TYR A 399 -43.52 7.29 1.50
C TYR A 399 -44.75 6.54 0.95
N ASP A 400 -45.97 7.09 1.06
CA ASP A 400 -47.20 6.42 0.61
C ASP A 400 -47.49 6.56 -0.89
N HIS A 401 -46.47 6.68 -1.75
CA HIS A 401 -46.64 6.77 -3.20
C HIS A 401 -45.85 5.74 -4.02
N TYR A 402 -45.70 4.51 -3.50
CA TYR A 402 -45.32 3.36 -4.33
C TYR A 402 -46.15 2.11 -4.02
N PHE A 403 -47.25 1.97 -4.78
CA PHE A 403 -48.10 0.79 -5.04
C PHE A 403 -48.05 -0.38 -4.04
N PRO A 404 -48.75 -0.28 -2.88
CA PRO A 404 -49.02 -1.43 -2.01
C PRO A 404 -50.20 -2.30 -2.50
N GLU A 405 -51.17 -1.72 -3.22
CA GLU A 405 -52.44 -2.41 -3.51
C GLU A 405 -52.35 -3.54 -4.56
N GLU A 406 -51.31 -3.56 -5.42
CA GLU A 406 -51.10 -4.67 -6.35
C GLU A 406 -50.38 -5.87 -5.73
N LEU A 407 -49.72 -5.72 -4.57
CA LEU A 407 -48.96 -6.80 -3.94
C LEU A 407 -49.83 -7.73 -3.07
N GLU A 408 -50.90 -7.22 -2.46
CA GLU A 408 -51.82 -8.03 -1.65
C GLU A 408 -52.74 -8.93 -2.50
N GLN A 409 -53.09 -8.51 -3.72
CA GLN A 409 -53.90 -9.34 -4.62
C GLN A 409 -53.12 -10.51 -5.27
N MET A 410 -51.80 -10.60 -5.03
CA MET A 410 -50.92 -11.62 -5.61
C MET A 410 -50.50 -12.75 -4.67
N GLY A 411 -51.05 -12.83 -3.45
CA GLY A 411 -50.83 -13.97 -2.55
C GLY A 411 -49.37 -14.12 -2.07
N VAL A 412 -48.65 -13.01 -1.89
CA VAL A 412 -47.29 -13.02 -1.34
C VAL A 412 -47.38 -13.10 0.19
N GLN A 413 -47.06 -14.27 0.76
CA GLN A 413 -46.84 -14.37 2.20
C GLN A 413 -45.52 -13.69 2.57
N VAL A 414 -45.60 -12.74 3.51
CA VAL A 414 -44.44 -12.16 4.18
C VAL A 414 -43.89 -13.22 5.14
N ALA A 415 -42.78 -13.86 4.76
CA ALA A 415 -42.14 -14.89 5.57
C ALA A 415 -41.48 -14.27 6.83
N LYS A 416 -42.10 -14.50 7.99
CA LYS A 416 -41.48 -14.42 9.31
C LYS A 416 -40.96 -15.82 9.67
N ASP A 417 -39.75 -16.14 9.26
CA ASP A 417 -38.80 -16.91 10.07
C ASP A 417 -37.46 -17.01 9.35
N ARG A 418 -36.37 -16.74 10.08
CA ARG A 418 -35.00 -16.91 9.58
C ARG A 418 -34.35 -18.03 10.38
N GLN A 419 -34.32 -19.23 9.82
CA GLN A 419 -33.39 -20.28 10.23
C GLN A 419 -32.66 -20.85 9.00
N HIS A 420 -31.34 -20.95 9.15
CA HIS A 420 -30.38 -21.39 8.15
C HIS A 420 -30.59 -22.86 7.74
N TYR A 421 -31.04 -23.08 6.50
CA TYR A 421 -30.77 -24.30 5.76
C TYR A 421 -29.89 -23.96 4.55
N TYR A 422 -29.12 -24.94 4.07
CA TYR A 422 -28.44 -24.88 2.76
C TYR A 422 -29.47 -24.96 1.61
N GLU A 423 -30.48 -24.07 1.64
CA GLU A 423 -31.59 -23.87 0.69
C GLU A 423 -31.15 -22.99 -0.50
N ASN A 424 -29.96 -23.22 -1.04
CA ASN A 424 -29.44 -22.36 -2.10
C ASN A 424 -29.80 -22.82 -3.52
N ASP A 425 -30.55 -23.91 -3.68
CA ASP A 425 -30.99 -24.34 -5.00
C ASP A 425 -32.22 -23.55 -5.46
N PHE A 426 -32.20 -23.15 -6.74
CA PHE A 426 -33.34 -22.50 -7.36
C PHE A 426 -34.52 -23.47 -7.42
N GLU A 427 -35.63 -23.12 -6.77
CA GLU A 427 -36.89 -23.79 -7.04
C GLU A 427 -37.30 -23.64 -8.53
N PRO A 428 -38.10 -24.56 -9.09
CA PRO A 428 -38.62 -24.39 -10.44
C PRO A 428 -39.35 -23.06 -10.64
N GLY A 429 -39.06 -22.39 -11.76
CA GLY A 429 -39.62 -21.08 -12.11
C GLY A 429 -38.70 -20.22 -12.98
N HIS A 430 -39.11 -18.97 -13.19
CA HIS A 430 -38.40 -17.98 -13.99
C HIS A 430 -37.93 -16.83 -13.11
N TYR A 431 -36.65 -16.49 -13.19
CA TYR A 431 -35.97 -15.53 -12.33
C TYR A 431 -35.39 -14.40 -13.15
N VAL A 432 -35.60 -13.15 -12.73
CA VAL A 432 -34.98 -11.98 -13.39
C VAL A 432 -33.65 -11.70 -12.70
N ILE A 433 -32.57 -12.16 -13.33
CA ILE A 433 -31.21 -12.06 -12.85
C ILE A 433 -30.63 -10.69 -13.22
N ILE A 434 -29.98 -10.04 -12.26
CA ILE A 434 -29.31 -8.75 -12.43
C ILE A 434 -27.78 -8.84 -12.36
N ALA A 435 -27.24 -9.90 -11.75
CA ALA A 435 -25.80 -10.16 -11.71
C ALA A 435 -25.49 -11.65 -11.45
N ALA A 436 -24.27 -12.07 -11.80
CA ALA A 436 -23.77 -13.43 -11.60
C ALA A 436 -22.32 -13.40 -11.11
N PHE A 437 -21.99 -14.22 -10.11
CA PHE A 437 -20.68 -14.22 -9.46
C PHE A 437 -20.19 -15.65 -9.17
N GLU A 438 -18.90 -15.91 -9.35
CA GLU A 438 -18.29 -17.20 -8.96
C GLU A 438 -18.08 -17.33 -7.45
N ARG A 439 -18.05 -16.21 -6.72
CA ARG A 439 -17.78 -16.14 -5.28
C ARG A 439 -18.94 -15.50 -4.54
N ILE A 440 -19.30 -16.07 -3.38
CA ILE A 440 -20.45 -15.63 -2.58
C ILE A 440 -20.27 -14.21 -2.03
N GLU A 441 -19.04 -13.83 -1.70
CA GLU A 441 -18.70 -12.52 -1.13
C GLU A 441 -18.98 -11.38 -2.12
N ASN A 442 -18.78 -11.64 -3.42
CA ASN A 442 -19.07 -10.69 -4.48
C ASN A 442 -20.59 -10.51 -4.66
N ALA A 443 -21.35 -11.61 -4.56
CA ALA A 443 -22.82 -11.56 -4.59
C ALA A 443 -23.38 -10.78 -3.39
N ASP A 444 -22.82 -10.96 -2.19
CA ASP A 444 -23.24 -10.25 -0.98
C ASP A 444 -22.90 -8.76 -0.99
N SER A 445 -21.72 -8.42 -1.52
CA SER A 445 -21.32 -7.04 -1.74
C SER A 445 -22.26 -6.34 -2.74
N TYR A 446 -22.63 -7.04 -3.81
CA TYR A 446 -23.57 -6.52 -4.81
C TYR A 446 -25.00 -6.39 -4.25
N ILE A 447 -25.48 -7.37 -3.46
CA ILE A 447 -26.76 -7.28 -2.74
C ILE A 447 -26.80 -6.03 -1.85
N SER A 448 -25.74 -5.80 -1.07
CA SER A 448 -25.64 -4.64 -0.19
C SER A 448 -25.69 -3.32 -0.95
N LEU A 449 -25.03 -3.23 -2.12
CA LEU A 449 -25.11 -2.06 -3.00
C LEU A 449 -26.54 -1.82 -3.49
N ILE A 450 -27.19 -2.84 -4.05
CA ILE A 450 -28.55 -2.73 -4.58
C ILE A 450 -29.59 -2.46 -3.48
N THR A 451 -29.32 -2.90 -2.24
CA THR A 451 -30.17 -2.63 -1.08
C THR A 451 -30.12 -1.16 -0.66
N LYS A 452 -28.97 -0.50 -0.81
CA LYS A 452 -28.84 0.95 -0.57
C LYS A 452 -29.65 1.79 -1.57
N GLU A 453 -29.88 1.27 -2.77
CA GLU A 453 -30.77 1.86 -3.77
C GLU A 453 -32.27 1.61 -3.47
N GLY A 454 -32.60 1.03 -2.31
CA GLY A 454 -33.98 0.78 -1.87
C GLY A 454 -34.63 -0.47 -2.46
N LEU A 455 -33.87 -1.32 -3.16
CA LEU A 455 -34.36 -2.57 -3.73
C LEU A 455 -34.09 -3.76 -2.78
N VAL A 456 -34.83 -4.86 -2.95
CA VAL A 456 -34.69 -6.06 -2.10
C VAL A 456 -34.20 -7.24 -2.95
N PRO A 457 -32.91 -7.30 -3.31
CA PRO A 457 -32.37 -8.40 -4.09
C PRO A 457 -32.29 -9.69 -3.26
N ARG A 458 -32.37 -10.82 -3.95
CA ARG A 458 -32.13 -12.16 -3.40
C ARG A 458 -31.02 -12.85 -4.19
N LYS A 459 -30.37 -13.85 -3.61
CA LYS A 459 -29.40 -14.71 -4.31
C LYS A 459 -29.84 -16.16 -4.31
N GLY A 460 -29.46 -16.90 -5.35
CA GLY A 460 -29.52 -18.35 -5.41
C GLY A 460 -28.21 -18.89 -6.00
N TYR A 461 -27.84 -20.11 -5.63
CA TYR A 461 -26.64 -20.78 -6.13
C TYR A 461 -27.04 -21.81 -7.18
N TYR A 462 -26.34 -21.82 -8.31
CA TYR A 462 -26.59 -22.78 -9.38
C TYR A 462 -25.44 -23.78 -9.45
N VAL A 463 -25.67 -24.95 -8.85
CA VAL A 463 -24.67 -25.99 -8.60
C VAL A 463 -23.94 -26.42 -9.88
N GLU A 464 -24.68 -26.64 -10.98
CA GLU A 464 -24.10 -27.12 -12.25
C GLU A 464 -23.03 -26.19 -12.83
N LYS A 465 -23.16 -24.88 -12.59
CA LYS A 465 -22.20 -23.88 -13.09
C LYS A 465 -21.28 -23.32 -12.01
N ASN A 466 -21.48 -23.67 -10.74
CA ASN A 466 -20.74 -23.11 -9.61
C ASN A 466 -20.82 -21.56 -9.60
N ILE A 467 -22.02 -21.00 -9.78
CA ILE A 467 -22.27 -19.55 -9.86
C ILE A 467 -23.39 -19.14 -8.90
N TYR A 468 -23.19 -18.02 -8.21
CA TYR A 468 -24.20 -17.29 -7.44
C TYR A 468 -24.90 -16.26 -8.35
N TYR A 469 -26.21 -16.41 -8.53
CA TYR A 469 -27.03 -15.46 -9.26
C TYR A 469 -27.79 -14.55 -8.30
N VAL A 470 -27.78 -13.24 -8.55
CA VAL A 470 -28.56 -12.24 -7.81
C VAL A 470 -29.77 -11.86 -8.65
N TYR A 471 -30.97 -11.91 -8.07
CA TYR A 471 -32.24 -11.68 -8.77
C TYR A 471 -33.17 -10.75 -7.98
N LEU A 472 -34.01 -10.01 -8.70
CA LEU A 472 -35.01 -9.09 -8.12
C LEU A 472 -36.44 -9.60 -8.19
N TYR A 473 -36.70 -10.60 -9.04
CA TYR A 473 -38.05 -11.09 -9.29
C TYR A 473 -38.05 -12.57 -9.64
N ARG A 474 -39.08 -13.28 -9.19
CA ARG A 474 -39.35 -14.69 -9.49
C ARG A 474 -40.83 -14.84 -9.88
N SER A 475 -41.12 -15.62 -10.91
CA SER A 475 -42.49 -15.97 -11.31
C SER A 475 -42.55 -17.39 -11.87
N LYS A 476 -43.71 -18.04 -11.74
CA LYS A 476 -44.01 -19.31 -12.43
C LYS A 476 -44.41 -19.12 -13.90
N ASN A 477 -44.62 -17.86 -14.33
CA ASN A 477 -45.01 -17.53 -15.69
C ASN A 477 -43.86 -16.77 -16.39
N LEU A 478 -43.38 -17.32 -17.50
CA LEU A 478 -42.26 -16.79 -18.28
C LEU A 478 -42.54 -15.36 -18.80
N GLU A 479 -43.73 -15.13 -19.33
CA GLU A 479 -44.13 -13.84 -19.90
C GLU A 479 -44.07 -12.73 -18.83
N ARG A 480 -44.57 -13.01 -17.61
CA ARG A 480 -44.47 -12.07 -16.49
C ARG A 480 -43.01 -11.75 -16.11
N ALA A 481 -42.14 -12.76 -16.11
CA ALA A 481 -40.71 -12.54 -15.83
C ALA A 481 -40.03 -11.72 -16.94
N GLN A 482 -40.37 -11.95 -18.21
CA GLN A 482 -39.87 -11.18 -19.35
C GLN A 482 -40.33 -9.72 -19.29
N THR A 483 -41.61 -9.47 -19.04
CA THR A 483 -42.13 -8.10 -18.86
C THR A 483 -41.41 -7.37 -17.72
N ARG A 484 -41.13 -8.08 -16.59
CA ARG A 484 -40.41 -7.48 -15.47
C ARG A 484 -38.94 -7.19 -15.80
N ARG A 485 -38.27 -8.08 -16.53
CA ARG A 485 -36.91 -7.85 -17.06
C ARG A 485 -36.89 -6.61 -17.95
N ASP A 486 -37.82 -6.50 -18.88
CA ASP A 486 -37.81 -5.40 -19.86
C ASP A 486 -38.02 -4.05 -19.17
N LYS A 487 -38.93 -3.97 -18.19
CA LYS A 487 -39.06 -2.78 -17.32
C LYS A 487 -37.80 -2.47 -16.53
N LEU A 488 -37.09 -3.49 -16.02
CA LEU A 488 -35.83 -3.27 -15.30
C LEU A 488 -34.73 -2.74 -16.23
N ARG A 489 -34.65 -3.23 -17.47
CA ARG A 489 -33.66 -2.79 -18.47
C ARG A 489 -33.81 -1.34 -18.92
N GLU A 490 -34.96 -0.71 -18.67
CA GLU A 490 -35.15 0.73 -18.87
C GLU A 490 -34.28 1.56 -17.90
N GLN A 491 -33.92 0.99 -16.74
CA GLN A 491 -32.99 1.59 -15.79
C GLN A 491 -31.54 1.30 -16.22
N GLU A 492 -30.70 2.32 -16.21
CA GLU A 492 -29.30 2.20 -16.66
C GLU A 492 -28.52 1.13 -15.88
N LEU A 493 -28.80 0.99 -14.58
CA LEU A 493 -28.14 0.03 -13.69
C LEU A 493 -28.43 -1.45 -14.06
N PHE A 494 -29.53 -1.74 -14.76
CA PHE A 494 -30.00 -3.10 -15.03
C PHE A 494 -30.18 -3.42 -16.52
N ARG A 495 -29.52 -2.66 -17.41
CA ARG A 495 -29.56 -2.89 -18.87
C ARG A 495 -29.22 -4.32 -19.28
N ASP A 496 -28.35 -4.98 -18.52
CA ASP A 496 -27.90 -6.34 -18.81
C ASP A 496 -28.78 -7.43 -18.18
N ALA A 497 -29.83 -7.10 -17.42
CA ALA A 497 -30.65 -8.08 -16.71
C ALA A 497 -31.22 -9.17 -17.66
N TRP A 498 -31.29 -10.43 -17.26
CA TRP A 498 -31.81 -11.52 -18.09
C TRP A 498 -32.76 -12.43 -17.32
N VAL A 499 -33.47 -13.32 -18.03
CA VAL A 499 -34.34 -14.31 -17.39
C VAL A 499 -33.62 -15.66 -17.34
N LEU A 500 -33.48 -16.23 -16.16
CA LEU A 500 -33.08 -17.62 -15.93
C LEU A 500 -34.33 -18.47 -15.73
N THR A 501 -34.47 -19.55 -16.49
CA THR A 501 -35.56 -20.53 -16.33
C THR A 501 -34.99 -21.78 -15.68
N VAL A 502 -35.63 -22.23 -14.61
CA VAL A 502 -35.29 -23.44 -13.88
C VAL A 502 -36.45 -24.41 -14.02
N GLU A 503 -36.20 -25.52 -14.70
CA GLU A 503 -37.18 -26.56 -14.96
C GLU A 503 -37.26 -27.52 -13.76
N PRO A 504 -38.44 -28.11 -13.46
CA PRO A 504 -38.53 -29.17 -12.47
C PRO A 504 -37.74 -30.39 -12.94
N HIS A 505 -36.88 -30.90 -12.05
CA HIS A 505 -36.14 -32.15 -12.27
C HIS A 505 -37.05 -33.38 -12.34
#